data_AF-A0A0K1ERR8-F1
#
_entry.id   AF-A0A0K1ERR8-F1
#
_cell.length_a   1.000
_cell.length_b   1.000
_cell.length_c   1.000
_cell.angle_alpha   90.00
_cell.angle_beta   90.00
_cell.angle_gamma   90.00
#
_symmetry.space_group_name_H-M   'P 1'
#
loop_
_entity.id
_entity.type
_entity.pdbx_description
1 polymer ?
#
loop_
_entity_poly.entity_id
_entity_poly.type
_entity_poly.pdbx_seq_one_letter_code
_entity_poly.pdbx_strand_id
1 'polypeptide(L)'
;MTTTFAALLFRPAEVPERALSQGFAVALGGWDVPAPRLMVAPLPGLPGWSAAFYASGRKVLRGAEEEEFEHACELFEDELPPALGVLDAAAALGHADAVLYAITYTEGALHDDGWRFDARGVERYFVHEEDEGVEVGFETPEAGGAKLLEVPSTSDDSDDDEVAPQVIETAAKPHRGSTFLSKELGVAVVPALVGALFMADRRVDVRLVGADAAAIEEQVRRLNSALRRVDGRGAVASPPQVAEVIAPDTYRAFARVYDWADPADPRDLYRELAIGRVEGALRFLRAEDYQAFEADPTLRSAAQQGWYPIAQLTGSALTGASSQGVLALASDGDRLALLRPQGRIEEAGPRFGELLQYLALGWSKRNDAEEDLIGALMLRARLRVETT
;
A
#
# COMPACT_ATOMS: atom_id res chain seq x y z
N MET A 1 16.01 11.42 2.88
CA MET A 1 15.63 10.46 1.83
C MET A 1 15.76 11.23 0.55
N THR A 2 16.65 10.77 -0.31
CA THR A 2 16.75 11.20 -1.70
C THR A 2 15.48 10.77 -2.41
N THR A 3 14.88 11.69 -3.16
CA THR A 3 13.66 11.38 -3.91
C THR A 3 14.02 10.70 -5.22
N THR A 4 13.46 9.51 -5.45
CA THR A 4 13.76 8.70 -6.63
C THR A 4 12.47 8.07 -7.17
N PHE A 5 12.24 8.17 -8.48
CA PHE A 5 11.04 7.60 -9.12
C PHE A 5 11.19 7.45 -10.64
N ALA A 6 10.41 6.51 -11.19
CA ALA A 6 10.10 6.43 -12.62
C ALA A 6 8.59 6.58 -12.82
N ALA A 7 8.16 7.45 -13.73
CA ALA A 7 6.74 7.78 -13.91
C ALA A 7 6.35 8.06 -15.35
N LEU A 8 5.11 7.69 -15.71
CA LEU A 8 4.42 8.20 -16.89
C LEU A 8 3.44 9.31 -16.51
N LEU A 9 3.44 10.42 -17.26
CA LEU A 9 2.42 11.47 -17.15
C LEU A 9 1.47 11.37 -18.35
N PHE A 10 0.18 11.37 -18.06
CA PHE A 10 -0.86 11.12 -19.06
C PHE A 10 -2.16 11.84 -18.71
N ARG A 11 -3.04 12.00 -19.71
CA ARG A 11 -4.42 12.43 -19.50
C ARG A 11 -5.34 11.22 -19.46
N PRO A 12 -6.07 10.95 -18.36
CA PRO A 12 -7.00 9.81 -18.30
C PRO A 12 -8.10 9.83 -19.36
N ALA A 13 -8.42 11.00 -19.92
CA ALA A 13 -9.37 11.15 -21.02
C ALA A 13 -8.83 10.65 -22.38
N GLU A 14 -7.51 10.57 -22.52
CA GLU A 14 -6.80 10.13 -23.74
C GLU A 14 -6.18 8.74 -23.55
N VAL A 15 -5.80 8.39 -22.32
CA VAL A 15 -5.16 7.11 -21.99
C VAL A 15 -6.02 6.40 -20.95
N PRO A 16 -6.94 5.50 -21.38
CA PRO A 16 -7.75 4.73 -20.45
C PRO A 16 -6.89 3.75 -19.65
N GLU A 17 -7.35 3.35 -18.46
CA GLU A 17 -6.64 2.41 -17.57
C GLU A 17 -6.23 1.10 -18.27
N ARG A 18 -7.06 0.62 -19.21
CA ARG A 18 -6.76 -0.54 -20.03
C ARG A 18 -5.52 -0.33 -20.93
N ALA A 19 -5.38 0.85 -21.55
CA ALA A 19 -4.19 1.17 -22.36
C ALA A 19 -2.94 1.22 -21.47
N LEU A 20 -3.07 1.87 -20.30
CA LEU A 20 -1.99 1.97 -19.32
C LEU A 20 -1.51 0.58 -18.86
N SER A 21 -2.43 -0.30 -18.47
CA SER A 21 -2.11 -1.65 -18.04
C SER A 21 -1.53 -2.51 -19.17
N GLN A 22 -2.11 -2.47 -20.37
CA GLN A 22 -1.63 -3.24 -21.51
C GLN A 22 -0.24 -2.79 -21.97
N GLY A 23 0.00 -1.49 -22.05
CA GLY A 23 1.29 -0.96 -22.46
C GLY A 23 2.42 -1.34 -21.52
N PHE A 24 2.20 -1.24 -20.20
CA PHE A 24 3.17 -1.73 -19.21
C PHE A 24 3.35 -3.24 -19.29
N ALA A 25 2.29 -4.03 -19.53
CA ALA A 25 2.42 -5.47 -19.68
C ALA A 25 3.26 -5.87 -20.91
N VAL A 26 3.18 -5.10 -22.01
CA VAL A 26 4.01 -5.31 -23.21
C VAL A 26 5.47 -4.96 -22.92
N ALA A 27 5.74 -3.79 -22.33
CA ALA A 27 7.10 -3.38 -21.98
C ALA A 27 7.77 -4.37 -21.01
N LEU A 28 7.01 -4.92 -20.08
CA LEU A 28 7.50 -5.93 -19.12
C LEU A 28 7.62 -7.35 -19.71
N GLY A 29 7.21 -7.58 -20.96
CA GLY A 29 7.17 -8.92 -21.57
C GLY A 29 8.52 -9.65 -21.62
N GLY A 30 9.64 -8.92 -21.53
CA GLY A 30 11.00 -9.45 -21.46
C GLY A 30 11.64 -9.43 -20.07
N TRP A 31 10.94 -8.94 -19.05
CA TRP A 31 11.50 -8.63 -17.74
C TRP A 31 11.00 -9.60 -16.66
N ASP A 32 11.93 -10.13 -15.85
CA ASP A 32 11.57 -10.95 -14.68
C ASP A 32 11.25 -10.07 -13.47
N VAL A 33 9.99 -9.62 -13.40
CA VAL A 33 9.46 -8.77 -12.34
C VAL A 33 8.41 -9.52 -11.52
N PRO A 34 8.61 -9.69 -10.19
CA PRO A 34 7.78 -10.59 -9.39
C PRO A 34 6.38 -10.05 -9.10
N ALA A 35 6.23 -8.73 -8.98
CA ALA A 35 4.96 -8.09 -8.66
C ALA A 35 4.94 -6.62 -9.11
N PRO A 36 4.97 -6.35 -10.43
CA PRO A 36 4.97 -4.98 -10.93
C PRO A 36 3.69 -4.24 -10.52
N ARG A 37 3.83 -2.97 -10.15
CA ARG A 37 2.75 -2.11 -9.69
C ARG A 37 2.84 -0.74 -10.33
N LEU A 38 1.67 -0.18 -10.59
CA LEU A 38 1.51 1.22 -10.97
C LEU A 38 0.73 1.93 -9.88
N MET A 39 1.32 2.99 -9.33
CA MET A 39 0.65 3.87 -8.38
C MET A 39 0.21 5.11 -9.16
N VAL A 40 -1.10 5.29 -9.33
CA VAL A 40 -1.64 6.37 -10.13
C VAL A 40 -2.20 7.47 -9.25
N ALA A 41 -1.80 8.72 -9.49
CA ALA A 41 -2.32 9.88 -8.78
C ALA A 41 -2.49 11.09 -9.73
N PRO A 42 -3.48 11.97 -9.46
CA PRO A 42 -3.60 13.23 -10.20
C PRO A 42 -2.37 14.13 -9.95
N LEU A 43 -1.95 14.88 -10.97
CA LEU A 43 -0.83 15.81 -10.88
C LEU A 43 -1.26 17.15 -10.27
N PRO A 44 -0.70 17.53 -9.10
CA PRO A 44 -0.94 18.84 -8.52
C PRO A 44 -0.52 19.97 -9.47
N GLY A 45 -1.37 21.00 -9.59
CA GLY A 45 -1.11 22.16 -10.45
C GLY A 45 -1.39 21.94 -11.94
N LEU A 46 -1.74 20.72 -12.36
CA LEU A 46 -2.01 20.39 -13.76
C LEU A 46 -3.34 19.61 -13.92
N PRO A 47 -4.50 20.31 -13.94
CA PRO A 47 -5.81 19.67 -14.02
C PRO A 47 -5.97 18.77 -15.25
N GLY A 48 -6.58 17.60 -15.04
CA GLY A 48 -6.81 16.61 -16.11
C GLY A 48 -5.62 15.71 -16.43
N TRP A 49 -4.50 15.88 -15.73
CA TRP A 49 -3.33 15.03 -15.83
C TRP A 49 -3.15 14.14 -14.60
N SER A 50 -2.60 12.96 -14.84
CA SER A 50 -2.22 11.98 -13.83
C SER A 50 -0.79 11.50 -14.06
N ALA A 51 -0.14 11.07 -12.97
CA ALA A 51 1.14 10.36 -13.00
C ALA A 51 0.91 8.90 -12.61
N ALA A 52 1.52 7.97 -13.33
CA ALA A 52 1.61 6.55 -12.99
C ALA A 52 3.06 6.22 -12.62
N PHE A 53 3.32 6.00 -11.34
CA PHE A 53 4.63 5.63 -10.81
C PHE A 53 4.83 4.12 -10.86
N TYR A 54 5.96 3.69 -11.39
CA TYR A 54 6.31 2.28 -11.50
C TYR A 54 7.05 1.77 -10.26
N ALA A 55 6.75 0.53 -9.87
CA ALA A 55 7.52 -0.24 -8.89
C ALA A 55 7.55 -1.71 -9.32
N SER A 56 8.71 -2.36 -9.28
CA SER A 56 8.88 -3.76 -9.70
C SER A 56 8.26 -4.76 -8.70
N GLY A 57 8.08 -4.32 -7.45
CA GLY A 57 7.64 -5.15 -6.33
C GLY A 57 8.70 -6.14 -5.84
N ARG A 58 9.96 -6.03 -6.29
CA ARG A 58 11.08 -6.77 -5.72
C ARG A 58 11.27 -6.41 -4.25
N LYS A 59 11.62 -7.40 -3.43
CA LYS A 59 12.05 -7.15 -2.05
C LYS A 59 13.49 -6.65 -2.11
N VAL A 60 13.64 -5.34 -2.10
CA VAL A 60 14.95 -4.70 -2.03
C VAL A 60 15.51 -4.89 -0.61
N LEU A 61 16.72 -5.42 -0.49
CA LEU A 61 17.42 -5.45 0.80
C LEU A 61 17.73 -4.01 1.23
N ARG A 62 17.71 -3.75 2.55
CA ARG A 62 17.97 -2.41 3.07
C ARG A 62 19.35 -1.92 2.61
N GLY A 63 19.40 -0.84 1.83
CA GLY A 63 20.63 -0.30 1.23
C GLY A 63 20.84 -0.62 -0.25
N ALA A 64 19.93 -1.32 -0.91
CA ALA A 64 19.95 -1.61 -2.35
C ALA A 64 18.86 -0.84 -3.12
N GLU A 65 18.39 0.30 -2.58
CA GLU A 65 17.32 1.12 -3.16
C GLU A 65 17.68 1.66 -4.56
N GLU A 66 18.99 1.79 -4.83
CA GLU A 66 19.56 2.14 -6.14
C GLU A 66 19.29 1.04 -7.18
N GLU A 67 19.39 -0.25 -6.83
CA GLU A 67 19.14 -1.37 -7.78
C GLU A 67 17.70 -1.38 -8.31
N GLU A 68 16.71 -0.99 -7.49
CA GLU A 68 15.30 -0.88 -7.93
C GLU A 68 15.11 0.29 -8.90
N PHE A 69 15.84 1.37 -8.67
CA PHE A 69 15.80 2.53 -9.56
C PHE A 69 16.54 2.27 -10.87
N GLU A 70 17.72 1.66 -10.82
CA GLU A 70 18.46 1.20 -12.00
C GLU A 70 17.59 0.31 -12.89
N HIS A 71 16.93 -0.69 -12.29
CA HIS A 71 15.94 -1.52 -13.01
C HIS A 71 14.86 -0.67 -13.68
N ALA A 72 14.34 0.35 -12.99
CA ALA A 72 13.32 1.22 -13.55
C ALA A 72 13.85 2.10 -14.69
N CYS A 73 15.09 2.58 -14.60
CA CYS A 73 15.77 3.30 -15.68
C CYS A 73 15.93 2.41 -16.90
N GLU A 74 16.51 1.21 -16.75
CA GLU A 74 16.70 0.29 -17.87
C GLU A 74 15.37 -0.04 -18.57
N LEU A 75 14.30 -0.27 -17.82
CA LEU A 75 12.96 -0.51 -18.40
C LEU A 75 12.43 0.70 -19.19
N PHE A 76 12.63 1.91 -18.68
CA PHE A 76 12.12 3.14 -19.31
C PHE A 76 12.96 3.59 -20.50
N GLU A 77 14.19 3.10 -20.61
CA GLU A 77 15.15 3.42 -21.66
C GLU A 77 15.29 2.31 -22.72
N ASP A 78 14.60 1.18 -22.53
CA ASP A 78 14.57 0.03 -23.45
C ASP A 78 14.03 0.41 -24.85
N GLU A 79 14.24 -0.47 -25.83
CA GLU A 79 13.74 -0.28 -27.22
C GLU A 79 12.20 -0.19 -27.29
N LEU A 80 11.52 -0.82 -26.32
CA LEU A 80 10.07 -0.79 -26.16
C LEU A 80 9.69 -0.28 -24.75
N PRO A 81 9.90 1.03 -24.47
CA PRO A 81 9.64 1.58 -23.16
C PRO A 81 8.13 1.60 -22.86
N PRO A 82 7.73 1.64 -21.57
CA PRO A 82 6.32 1.64 -21.18
C PRO A 82 5.48 2.70 -21.89
N ALA A 83 6.05 3.89 -22.13
CA ALA A 83 5.34 4.97 -22.81
C ALA A 83 4.95 4.61 -24.25
N LEU A 84 5.81 3.94 -25.02
CA LEU A 84 5.48 3.49 -26.38
C LEU A 84 4.40 2.41 -26.37
N GLY A 85 4.53 1.43 -25.49
CA GLY A 85 3.51 0.39 -25.34
C GLY A 85 2.14 0.96 -24.96
N VAL A 86 2.11 1.96 -24.08
CA VAL A 86 0.86 2.63 -23.67
C VAL A 86 0.30 3.51 -24.79
N LEU A 87 1.15 4.18 -25.57
CA LEU A 87 0.73 4.99 -26.73
C LEU A 87 0.04 4.11 -27.78
N ASP A 88 0.66 2.99 -28.14
CA ASP A 88 0.12 2.03 -29.11
C ASP A 88 -1.22 1.43 -28.62
N ALA A 89 -1.30 1.08 -27.34
CA ALA A 89 -2.53 0.56 -26.73
C ALA A 89 -3.65 1.63 -26.70
N ALA A 90 -3.32 2.90 -26.45
CA ALA A 90 -4.27 4.00 -26.49
C ALA A 90 -4.78 4.25 -27.92
N ALA A 91 -3.88 4.23 -28.91
CA ALA A 91 -4.23 4.36 -30.32
C ALA A 91 -5.17 3.24 -30.78
N ALA A 92 -4.90 1.98 -30.41
CA ALA A 92 -5.76 0.83 -30.70
C ALA A 92 -7.17 0.94 -30.09
N LEU A 93 -7.32 1.72 -29.02
CA LEU A 93 -8.59 2.02 -28.36
C LEU A 93 -9.28 3.30 -28.88
N GLY A 94 -8.74 3.91 -29.95
CA GLY A 94 -9.32 5.08 -30.60
C GLY A 94 -8.76 6.42 -30.15
N HIS A 95 -7.66 6.43 -29.40
CA HIS A 95 -6.99 7.64 -28.92
C HIS A 95 -5.63 7.85 -29.60
N ALA A 96 -5.63 7.93 -30.93
CA ALA A 96 -4.40 8.04 -31.73
C ALA A 96 -3.62 9.37 -31.53
N ASP A 97 -4.30 10.40 -31.03
CA ASP A 97 -3.71 11.71 -30.75
C ASP A 97 -3.24 11.86 -29.29
N ALA A 98 -3.21 10.77 -28.52
CA ALA A 98 -2.75 10.79 -27.13
C ALA A 98 -1.30 11.26 -27.04
N VAL A 99 -0.98 12.04 -26.01
CA VAL A 99 0.39 12.45 -25.69
C VAL A 99 0.77 11.86 -24.33
N LEU A 100 1.93 11.21 -24.30
CA LEU A 100 2.51 10.66 -23.09
C LEU A 100 3.83 11.36 -22.80
N TYR A 101 4.10 11.57 -21.52
CA TYR A 101 5.42 11.95 -21.06
C TYR A 101 5.96 10.87 -20.13
N ALA A 102 7.26 10.67 -20.11
CA ALA A 102 7.93 9.77 -19.18
C ALA A 102 9.06 10.52 -18.47
N ILE A 103 9.39 10.10 -17.26
CA ILE A 103 10.54 10.63 -16.51
C ILE A 103 11.14 9.56 -15.60
N THR A 104 12.47 9.50 -15.56
CA THR A 104 13.26 8.82 -14.52
C THR A 104 14.10 9.87 -13.81
N TYR A 105 14.02 9.89 -12.48
CA TYR A 105 14.60 10.96 -11.68
C TYR A 105 15.16 10.42 -10.37
N THR A 106 16.38 10.85 -10.03
CA THR A 106 16.94 10.68 -8.68
C THR A 106 17.56 11.99 -8.19
N GLU A 107 17.37 12.31 -6.91
CA GLU A 107 17.99 13.46 -6.26
C GLU A 107 19.40 13.16 -5.74
N GLY A 108 19.73 11.87 -5.55
CA GLY A 108 20.98 11.44 -4.90
C GLY A 108 22.21 11.43 -5.81
N ALA A 109 22.00 11.12 -7.08
CA ALA A 109 22.95 11.23 -8.18
C ALA A 109 22.32 12.12 -9.26
N LEU A 110 23.10 12.73 -10.15
CA LEU A 110 22.55 13.58 -11.20
C LEU A 110 21.92 12.73 -12.33
N HIS A 111 20.76 12.11 -12.08
CA HIS A 111 19.94 11.42 -13.09
C HIS A 111 18.61 12.15 -13.27
N ASP A 112 18.41 12.74 -14.45
CA ASP A 112 17.23 13.52 -14.77
C ASP A 112 16.89 13.40 -16.27
N ASP A 113 16.08 12.39 -16.59
CA ASP A 113 15.76 12.00 -17.96
C ASP A 113 14.26 12.07 -18.23
N GLY A 114 13.89 12.74 -19.31
CA GLY A 114 12.51 13.06 -19.62
C GLY A 114 12.20 12.94 -21.11
N TRP A 115 11.05 12.35 -21.40
CA TRP A 115 10.60 12.06 -22.76
C TRP A 115 9.20 12.60 -23.03
N ARG A 116 8.93 12.97 -24.29
CA ARG A 116 7.60 13.09 -24.88
C ARG A 116 7.43 12.02 -25.95
N PHE A 117 6.29 11.34 -25.92
CA PHE A 117 5.84 10.38 -26.90
C PHE A 117 4.50 10.83 -27.48
N ASP A 118 4.44 11.01 -28.80
CA ASP A 118 3.21 11.29 -29.52
C ASP A 118 3.28 10.74 -30.96
N ALA A 119 2.24 10.94 -31.76
CA ALA A 119 2.18 10.49 -33.15
C ALA A 119 3.27 11.10 -34.07
N ARG A 120 3.98 12.15 -33.63
CA ARG A 120 5.09 12.79 -34.37
C ARG A 120 6.44 12.17 -34.03
N GLY A 121 6.51 11.32 -33.01
CA GLY A 121 7.71 10.61 -32.60
C GLY A 121 8.10 10.87 -31.14
N VAL A 122 9.37 10.60 -30.85
CA VAL A 122 9.95 10.71 -29.51
C VAL A 122 10.84 11.94 -29.42
N GLU A 123 10.73 12.67 -28.33
CA GLU A 123 11.64 13.76 -27.97
C GLU A 123 12.14 13.54 -26.53
N ARG A 124 13.46 13.46 -26.34
CA ARG A 124 14.12 13.14 -25.06
C ARG A 124 15.09 14.26 -24.69
N TYR A 125 15.20 14.57 -23.41
CA TYR A 125 16.25 15.42 -22.84
C TYR A 125 16.74 14.77 -21.56
N PHE A 126 18.05 14.63 -21.42
CA PHE A 126 18.63 13.89 -20.31
C PHE A 126 19.94 14.48 -19.79
N VAL A 127 20.17 14.21 -18.51
CA VAL A 127 21.43 14.41 -17.80
C VAL A 127 21.65 13.18 -16.92
N HIS A 128 22.80 12.52 -17.06
CA HIS A 128 23.20 11.35 -16.28
C HIS A 128 24.58 11.57 -15.66
N GLU A 129 24.76 11.13 -14.42
CA GLU A 129 26.07 11.01 -13.78
C GLU A 129 26.56 9.59 -13.94
N GLU A 130 27.68 9.42 -14.63
CA GLU A 130 28.35 8.14 -14.82
C GLU A 130 29.74 8.16 -14.19
N ASP A 131 30.38 6.98 -14.14
CA ASP A 131 31.74 6.82 -13.61
C ASP A 131 32.78 7.68 -14.36
N GLU A 132 32.55 7.97 -15.65
CA GLU A 132 33.45 8.75 -16.52
C GLU A 132 33.11 10.25 -16.56
N GLY A 133 32.02 10.70 -15.93
CA GLY A 133 31.61 12.10 -15.90
C GLY A 133 30.10 12.30 -16.06
N VAL A 134 29.70 13.51 -16.47
CA VAL A 134 28.29 13.86 -16.68
C VAL A 134 27.96 13.76 -18.16
N GLU A 135 27.04 12.87 -18.52
CA GLU A 135 26.46 12.83 -19.86
C GLU A 135 25.28 13.80 -19.94
N VAL A 136 25.25 14.60 -21.01
CA VAL A 136 24.15 15.53 -21.30
C VAL A 136 23.76 15.36 -22.75
N GLY A 137 22.47 15.19 -23.01
CA GLY A 137 22.03 14.99 -24.39
C GLY A 137 20.55 15.26 -24.62
N PHE A 138 20.19 15.07 -25.88
CA PHE A 138 18.81 15.17 -26.32
C PHE A 138 18.56 14.27 -27.54
N GLU A 139 17.32 13.87 -27.73
CA GLU A 139 16.84 13.18 -28.92
C GLU A 139 15.64 13.95 -29.45
N THR A 140 15.60 14.15 -30.78
CA THR A 140 14.45 14.75 -31.45
C THR A 140 14.03 13.84 -32.60
N PRO A 141 12.75 13.88 -33.03
CA PRO A 141 12.29 13.05 -34.14
C PRO A 141 13.10 13.24 -35.44
N GLU A 142 13.66 14.44 -35.61
CA GLU A 142 14.46 14.83 -36.79
C GLU A 142 15.92 14.36 -36.72
N ALA A 143 16.42 14.02 -35.53
CA ALA A 143 17.82 13.66 -35.30
C ALA A 143 18.14 12.19 -35.60
N GLY A 144 17.14 11.29 -35.59
CA GLY A 144 17.32 9.87 -35.87
C GLY A 144 18.09 9.08 -34.79
N GLY A 145 18.32 9.69 -33.63
CA GLY A 145 19.00 9.11 -32.47
C GLY A 145 19.45 10.18 -31.46
N ALA A 146 19.90 9.74 -30.28
CA ALA A 146 20.39 10.63 -29.22
C ALA A 146 21.66 11.38 -29.64
N LYS A 147 21.71 12.68 -29.32
CA LYS A 147 22.87 13.55 -29.52
C LYS A 147 23.46 13.90 -28.16
N LEU A 148 24.70 13.49 -27.94
CA LEU A 148 25.50 13.89 -26.80
C LEU A 148 26.08 15.27 -27.03
N LEU A 149 26.09 16.07 -25.96
CA LEU A 149 26.71 17.39 -25.93
C LEU A 149 28.05 17.29 -25.23
N GLU A 150 29.03 18.01 -25.76
CA GLU A 150 30.31 18.20 -25.07
C GLU A 150 30.06 19.02 -23.80
N VAL A 151 30.09 18.34 -22.66
CA VAL A 151 30.18 18.95 -21.35
C VAL A 151 31.66 19.16 -21.05
N PRO A 152 32.08 20.31 -20.53
CA PRO A 152 33.47 20.49 -20.11
C PRO A 152 33.82 19.41 -19.08
N SER A 153 34.67 18.44 -19.45
CA SER A 153 35.10 17.37 -18.57
C SER A 153 36.33 17.79 -17.77
N THR A 154 36.53 17.18 -16.60
CA THR A 154 37.74 17.35 -15.77
C THR A 154 38.88 16.42 -16.21
N SER A 155 38.75 15.76 -17.37
CA SER A 155 39.62 14.65 -17.79
C SER A 155 40.65 14.99 -18.87
N ASP A 156 40.77 16.26 -19.28
CA ASP A 156 41.91 16.68 -20.10
C ASP A 156 43.14 16.86 -19.22
N ASP A 157 44.21 16.12 -19.53
CA ASP A 157 45.56 15.99 -18.91
C ASP A 157 46.28 17.34 -18.62
N SER A 158 45.65 18.24 -17.88
CA SER A 158 46.21 19.46 -17.36
C SER A 158 45.95 19.50 -15.85
N ASP A 159 47.04 19.41 -15.08
CA ASP A 159 47.05 19.26 -13.62
C ASP A 159 46.41 20.43 -12.82
N ASP A 160 45.63 21.33 -13.43
CA ASP A 160 45.12 22.54 -12.77
C ASP A 160 43.67 22.99 -13.12
N ASP A 161 42.91 22.31 -14.00
CA ASP A 161 41.55 22.77 -14.37
C ASP A 161 40.43 21.87 -13.78
N GLU A 162 40.18 21.97 -12.46
CA GLU A 162 38.88 21.59 -11.89
C GLU A 162 37.80 22.47 -12.53
N VAL A 163 37.07 21.95 -13.51
CA VAL A 163 35.86 22.61 -14.02
C VAL A 163 34.91 22.81 -12.85
N ALA A 164 34.64 24.07 -12.49
CA ALA A 164 33.78 24.39 -11.37
C ALA A 164 32.39 23.73 -11.56
N PRO A 165 31.84 23.00 -10.57
CA PRO A 165 30.55 22.31 -10.68
C PRO A 165 29.38 23.18 -11.17
N GLN A 166 29.48 24.49 -10.97
CA GLN A 166 28.52 25.49 -11.45
C GLN A 166 28.49 25.64 -12.98
N VAL A 167 29.61 25.38 -13.67
CA VAL A 167 29.73 25.43 -15.13
C VAL A 167 29.00 24.23 -15.74
N ILE A 168 29.23 23.03 -15.21
CA ILE A 168 28.53 21.80 -15.59
C ILE A 168 27.03 21.96 -15.35
N GLU A 169 26.63 22.43 -14.17
CA GLU A 169 25.20 22.65 -13.85
C GLU A 169 24.54 23.65 -14.80
N THR A 170 25.24 24.74 -15.15
CA THR A 170 24.69 25.76 -16.07
C THR A 170 24.51 25.20 -17.49
N ALA A 171 25.44 24.36 -17.94
CA ALA A 171 25.38 23.70 -19.25
C ALA A 171 24.31 22.59 -19.29
N ALA A 172 24.18 21.81 -18.22
CA ALA A 172 23.26 20.67 -18.13
C ALA A 172 21.79 21.10 -17.92
N LYS A 173 21.55 22.20 -17.19
CA LYS A 173 20.21 22.63 -16.77
C LYS A 173 19.16 22.71 -17.90
N PRO A 174 19.45 23.24 -19.11
CA PRO A 174 18.49 23.28 -20.20
C PRO A 174 18.10 21.90 -20.73
N HIS A 175 18.96 20.90 -20.52
CA HIS A 175 18.86 19.53 -21.03
C HIS A 175 18.39 18.52 -19.98
N ARG A 176 18.17 18.94 -18.73
CA ARG A 176 17.47 18.14 -17.72
C ARG A 176 16.08 17.74 -18.23
N GLY A 177 15.73 16.46 -18.11
CA GLY A 177 14.40 15.95 -18.43
C GLY A 177 13.30 16.72 -17.71
N SER A 178 13.48 17.00 -16.43
CA SER A 178 12.56 17.78 -15.62
C SER A 178 12.37 19.22 -16.11
N THR A 179 13.44 19.88 -16.59
CA THR A 179 13.36 21.22 -17.18
C THR A 179 12.56 21.18 -18.49
N PHE A 180 12.82 20.18 -19.34
CA PHE A 180 12.09 19.96 -20.58
C PHE A 180 10.59 19.74 -20.32
N LEU A 181 10.25 18.78 -19.47
CA LEU A 181 8.86 18.46 -19.13
C LEU A 181 8.15 19.63 -18.44
N SER A 182 8.84 20.41 -17.60
CA SER A 182 8.24 21.59 -16.98
C SER A 182 7.84 22.65 -18.00
N LYS A 183 8.60 22.80 -19.10
CA LYS A 183 8.26 23.70 -20.21
C LYS A 183 7.07 23.17 -21.00
N GLU A 184 7.08 21.88 -21.35
CA GLU A 184 6.01 21.23 -22.12
C GLU A 184 4.66 21.28 -21.37
N LEU A 185 4.69 21.03 -20.06
CA LEU A 185 3.49 20.94 -19.23
C LEU A 185 3.09 22.28 -18.59
N GLY A 186 3.95 23.30 -18.67
CA GLY A 186 3.70 24.63 -18.10
C GLY A 186 3.64 24.66 -16.56
N VAL A 187 4.21 23.67 -15.89
CA VAL A 187 4.24 23.54 -14.42
C VAL A 187 5.62 23.08 -13.95
N ALA A 188 5.99 23.38 -12.71
CA ALA A 188 7.20 22.80 -12.12
C ALA A 188 7.00 21.30 -11.87
N VAL A 189 7.55 20.45 -12.74
CA VAL A 189 7.19 19.03 -12.81
C VAL A 189 7.66 18.23 -11.60
N VAL A 190 8.88 18.47 -11.09
CA VAL A 190 9.43 17.71 -9.95
C VAL A 190 8.60 17.93 -8.69
N PRO A 191 8.31 19.17 -8.24
CA PRO A 191 7.41 19.37 -7.09
C PRO A 191 6.01 18.75 -7.28
N ALA A 192 5.47 18.80 -8.50
CA ALA A 192 4.17 18.19 -8.80
C ALA A 192 4.24 16.66 -8.69
N LEU A 193 5.27 16.03 -9.23
CA LEU A 193 5.50 14.58 -9.16
C LEU A 193 5.79 14.11 -7.74
N VAL A 194 6.60 14.83 -6.96
CA VAL A 194 6.81 14.52 -5.54
C VAL A 194 5.49 14.58 -4.77
N GLY A 195 4.67 15.62 -5.01
CA GLY A 195 3.34 15.73 -4.41
C GLY A 195 2.40 14.61 -4.85
N ALA A 196 2.40 14.24 -6.13
CA ALA A 196 1.61 13.15 -6.67
C ALA A 196 2.06 11.79 -6.11
N LEU A 197 3.37 11.54 -6.01
CA LEU A 197 3.94 10.32 -5.43
C LEU A 197 3.53 10.19 -3.96
N PHE A 198 3.60 11.27 -3.19
CA PHE A 198 3.10 11.30 -1.81
C PHE A 198 1.59 11.01 -1.73
N MET A 199 0.79 11.51 -2.69
CA MET A 199 -0.64 11.22 -2.78
C MET A 199 -0.94 9.79 -3.28
N ALA A 200 -0.09 9.23 -4.14
CA ALA A 200 -0.20 7.86 -4.64
C ALA A 200 0.18 6.84 -3.56
N ASP A 201 1.19 7.19 -2.74
CA ASP A 201 1.62 6.43 -1.57
C ASP A 201 0.63 6.53 -0.40
N ARG A 202 -0.31 7.49 -0.45
CA ARG A 202 -1.56 7.43 0.33
C ARG A 202 -2.45 6.31 -0.21
N ARG A 203 -2.08 5.08 0.11
CA ARG A 203 -2.88 3.87 -0.07
C ARG A 203 -4.32 4.12 0.35
N VAL A 204 -5.26 3.83 -0.55
CA VAL A 204 -6.63 3.52 -0.11
C VAL A 204 -6.55 2.20 0.63
N ASP A 205 -6.68 2.25 1.95
CA ASP A 205 -6.96 1.06 2.74
C ASP A 205 -8.29 0.47 2.25
N VAL A 206 -8.24 -0.53 1.36
CA VAL A 206 -9.42 -1.33 1.03
C VAL A 206 -9.72 -2.19 2.23
N ARG A 207 -10.54 -1.66 3.14
CA ARG A 207 -11.04 -2.40 4.29
C ARG A 207 -12.29 -3.16 3.86
N LEU A 208 -12.27 -4.49 4.03
CA LEU A 208 -13.47 -5.30 3.80
C LEU A 208 -14.61 -4.90 4.74
N VAL A 209 -14.25 -4.33 5.90
CA VAL A 209 -15.14 -3.70 6.86
C VAL A 209 -14.49 -2.42 7.39
N GLY A 210 -15.23 -1.32 7.44
CA GLY A 210 -14.76 -0.07 8.05
C GLY A 210 -14.39 -0.25 9.54
N ALA A 211 -13.44 0.53 10.04
CA ALA A 211 -13.02 0.48 11.45
C ALA A 211 -13.61 1.63 12.30
N ASP A 212 -14.69 2.24 11.84
CA ASP A 212 -15.45 3.21 12.63
C ASP A 212 -16.58 2.53 13.40
N ALA A 213 -17.11 3.23 14.41
CA ALA A 213 -18.17 2.70 15.27
C ALA A 213 -19.41 2.26 14.48
N ALA A 214 -19.83 3.01 13.46
CA ALA A 214 -21.04 2.71 12.71
C ALA A 214 -20.89 1.43 11.87
N ALA A 215 -19.73 1.25 11.22
CA ALA A 215 -19.40 0.03 10.49
C ALA A 215 -19.38 -1.20 11.41
N ILE A 216 -18.82 -1.06 12.61
CA ILE A 216 -18.80 -2.14 13.61
C ILE A 216 -20.22 -2.48 14.08
N GLU A 217 -21.06 -1.49 14.40
CA GLU A 217 -22.46 -1.74 14.76
C GLU A 217 -23.19 -2.51 13.65
N GLU A 218 -23.01 -2.13 12.39
CA GLU A 218 -23.62 -2.84 11.27
C GLU A 218 -23.17 -4.31 11.22
N GLN A 219 -21.88 -4.59 11.38
CA GLN A 219 -21.40 -5.97 11.41
C GLN A 219 -21.91 -6.75 12.62
N VAL A 220 -22.06 -6.11 13.77
CA VAL A 220 -22.63 -6.75 14.96
C VAL A 220 -24.09 -7.11 14.73
N ARG A 221 -24.88 -6.24 14.10
CA ARG A 221 -26.28 -6.54 13.73
C ARG A 221 -26.34 -7.74 12.76
N ARG A 222 -25.44 -7.80 11.77
CA ARG A 222 -25.33 -8.95 10.87
C ARG A 222 -24.99 -10.24 11.62
N LEU A 223 -24.04 -10.18 12.55
CA LEU A 223 -23.67 -11.30 13.42
C LEU A 223 -24.85 -11.77 14.28
N ASN A 224 -25.55 -10.85 14.95
CA ASN A 224 -26.73 -11.18 15.75
C ASN A 224 -27.82 -11.81 14.87
N SER A 225 -28.07 -11.26 13.69
CA SER A 225 -29.02 -11.82 12.72
C SER A 225 -28.66 -13.25 12.31
N ALA A 226 -27.39 -13.50 11.98
CA ALA A 226 -26.90 -14.84 11.63
C ALA A 226 -27.09 -15.84 12.78
N LEU A 227 -26.91 -15.38 14.03
CA LEU A 227 -27.10 -16.18 15.23
C LEU A 227 -28.56 -16.23 15.73
N ARG A 228 -29.48 -15.51 15.05
CA ARG A 228 -30.89 -15.34 15.42
C ARG A 228 -31.07 -14.75 16.83
N ARG A 229 -30.32 -13.69 17.12
CA ARG A 229 -30.23 -12.97 18.40
C ARG A 229 -30.96 -11.62 18.36
N VAL A 230 -31.09 -10.98 19.51
CA VAL A 230 -31.75 -9.67 19.66
C VAL A 230 -30.72 -8.59 19.97
N ASP A 231 -30.64 -7.57 19.11
CA ASP A 231 -29.68 -6.48 19.25
C ASP A 231 -29.76 -5.79 20.63
N GLY A 232 -28.60 -5.66 21.28
CA GLY A 232 -28.40 -4.95 22.53
C GLY A 232 -29.04 -5.58 23.77
N ARG A 233 -29.59 -6.79 23.65
CA ARG A 233 -30.22 -7.45 24.80
C ARG A 233 -29.16 -7.81 25.84
N GLY A 234 -29.31 -7.30 27.07
CA GLY A 234 -28.31 -7.48 28.14
C GLY A 234 -27.05 -6.62 27.98
N ALA A 235 -27.01 -5.71 26.99
CA ALA A 235 -25.89 -4.80 26.81
C ALA A 235 -25.80 -3.80 27.96
N VAL A 236 -24.56 -3.45 28.31
CA VAL A 236 -24.25 -2.40 29.29
C VAL A 236 -23.93 -1.09 28.58
N ALA A 237 -24.21 0.05 29.23
CA ALA A 237 -24.03 1.37 28.63
C ALA A 237 -22.56 1.66 28.22
N SER A 238 -21.60 1.09 28.94
CA SER A 238 -20.18 1.10 28.61
C SER A 238 -19.49 -0.16 29.14
N PRO A 239 -18.58 -0.77 28.37
CA PRO A 239 -17.67 -1.80 28.87
C PRO A 239 -16.85 -1.29 30.08
N PRO A 240 -16.42 -2.19 30.99
CA PRO A 240 -15.53 -1.85 32.09
C PRO A 240 -14.20 -1.27 31.63
N GLN A 241 -13.60 -0.40 32.44
CA GLN A 241 -12.20 -0.01 32.25
C GLN A 241 -11.29 -1.15 32.68
N VAL A 242 -10.12 -1.25 32.06
CA VAL A 242 -9.09 -2.23 32.42
C VAL A 242 -7.81 -1.47 32.66
N ALA A 243 -7.25 -1.56 33.87
CA ALA A 243 -6.01 -0.85 34.21
C ALA A 243 -6.10 0.68 33.97
N GLU A 244 -7.25 1.28 34.29
CA GLU A 244 -7.58 2.70 34.00
C GLU A 244 -7.68 3.05 32.50
N VAL A 245 -7.57 2.06 31.61
CA VAL A 245 -7.71 2.23 30.16
C VAL A 245 -9.16 2.01 29.75
N ILE A 246 -9.70 2.97 29.00
CA ILE A 246 -11.06 2.96 28.47
C ILE A 246 -11.10 2.09 27.21
N ALA A 247 -12.19 1.32 27.05
CA ALA A 247 -12.44 0.56 25.83
C ALA A 247 -12.43 1.44 24.57
N PRO A 248 -11.80 1.00 23.45
CA PRO A 248 -11.87 1.70 22.17
C PRO A 248 -13.32 1.92 21.69
N ASP A 249 -13.55 3.00 20.94
CA ASP A 249 -14.90 3.36 20.44
C ASP A 249 -15.58 2.24 19.64
N THR A 250 -14.81 1.53 18.84
CA THR A 250 -15.27 0.36 18.07
C THR A 250 -15.74 -0.77 18.96
N TYR A 251 -15.03 -1.06 20.07
CA TYR A 251 -15.48 -2.09 21.01
C TYR A 251 -16.69 -1.63 21.82
N ARG A 252 -16.77 -0.34 22.18
CA ARG A 252 -17.98 0.22 22.82
C ARG A 252 -19.21 0.09 21.92
N ALA A 253 -19.04 0.34 20.62
CA ALA A 253 -20.08 0.13 19.62
C ALA A 253 -20.51 -1.34 19.53
N PHE A 254 -19.53 -2.26 19.46
CA PHE A 254 -19.78 -3.70 19.53
C PHE A 254 -20.59 -4.09 20.77
N ALA A 255 -20.14 -3.68 21.96
CA ALA A 255 -20.74 -4.09 23.23
C ALA A 255 -22.17 -3.58 23.41
N ARG A 256 -22.53 -2.44 22.81
CA ARG A 256 -23.89 -1.88 22.84
C ARG A 256 -24.89 -2.67 22.00
N VAL A 257 -24.43 -3.26 20.89
CA VAL A 257 -25.30 -3.93 19.91
C VAL A 257 -25.30 -5.44 20.09
N TYR A 258 -24.23 -6.03 20.61
CA TYR A 258 -24.14 -7.48 20.81
C TYR A 258 -25.18 -7.97 21.83
N ASP A 259 -25.72 -9.16 21.63
CA ASP A 259 -26.67 -9.81 22.55
C ASP A 259 -25.91 -10.56 23.66
N TRP A 260 -26.01 -10.07 24.89
CA TRP A 260 -25.30 -10.57 26.08
C TRP A 260 -26.21 -11.38 27.02
N ALA A 261 -27.47 -11.60 26.68
CA ALA A 261 -28.50 -11.99 27.66
C ALA A 261 -28.27 -13.33 28.38
N ASP A 262 -27.62 -14.29 27.72
CA ASP A 262 -27.39 -15.63 28.28
C ASP A 262 -25.88 -15.95 28.34
N PRO A 263 -25.28 -15.99 29.55
CA PRO A 263 -23.87 -16.34 29.74
C PRO A 263 -23.57 -17.83 29.55
N ALA A 264 -24.59 -18.70 29.56
CA ALA A 264 -24.45 -20.12 29.34
C ALA A 264 -24.81 -20.54 27.90
N ASP A 265 -25.13 -19.60 27.01
CA ASP A 265 -25.49 -19.90 25.62
C ASP A 265 -24.29 -20.56 24.90
N PRO A 266 -24.39 -21.85 24.51
CA PRO A 266 -23.30 -22.52 23.81
C PRO A 266 -22.98 -21.88 22.45
N ARG A 267 -23.86 -21.02 21.91
CA ARG A 267 -23.63 -20.24 20.69
C ARG A 267 -22.75 -19.00 20.91
N ASP A 268 -22.49 -18.64 22.17
CA ASP A 268 -21.54 -17.59 22.55
C ASP A 268 -20.09 -18.09 22.53
N LEU A 269 -19.91 -19.39 22.28
CA LEU A 269 -18.63 -20.04 22.06
C LEU A 269 -18.45 -20.33 20.56
N TYR A 270 -17.63 -19.52 19.90
CA TYR A 270 -17.26 -19.70 18.49
C TYR A 270 -16.12 -20.72 18.40
N ARG A 271 -16.41 -21.95 17.97
CA ARG A 271 -15.45 -23.07 17.97
C ARG A 271 -14.62 -23.11 16.70
N GLU A 272 -13.52 -23.85 16.65
CA GLU A 272 -12.83 -24.17 15.38
C GLU A 272 -12.55 -22.99 14.44
N LEU A 273 -12.28 -21.81 15.01
CA LEU A 273 -11.88 -20.65 14.24
C LEU A 273 -10.49 -20.89 13.67
N ALA A 274 -10.26 -20.42 12.45
CA ALA A 274 -8.97 -20.44 11.80
C ALA A 274 -8.86 -19.20 10.89
N ILE A 275 -8.47 -18.06 11.46
CA ILE A 275 -8.23 -16.82 10.71
C ILE A 275 -7.00 -16.09 11.26
N GLY A 276 -5.94 -16.03 10.46
CA GLY A 276 -4.62 -15.58 10.93
C GLY A 276 -4.15 -16.48 12.09
N ARG A 277 -3.75 -15.88 13.21
CA ARG A 277 -3.42 -16.59 14.46
C ARG A 277 -4.62 -16.81 15.39
N VAL A 278 -5.81 -16.30 15.04
CA VAL A 278 -7.04 -16.55 15.83
C VAL A 278 -7.51 -17.96 15.53
N GLU A 279 -6.95 -18.90 16.28
CA GLU A 279 -7.17 -20.34 16.13
C GLU A 279 -7.74 -20.95 17.41
N GLY A 280 -8.80 -21.75 17.26
CA GLY A 280 -9.44 -22.48 18.36
C GLY A 280 -10.84 -21.99 18.68
N ALA A 281 -11.20 -21.97 19.97
CA ALA A 281 -12.51 -21.53 20.42
C ALA A 281 -12.45 -20.15 21.08
N LEU A 282 -13.26 -19.22 20.60
CA LEU A 282 -13.33 -17.83 21.03
C LEU A 282 -14.63 -17.54 21.78
N ARG A 283 -14.52 -16.83 22.91
CA ARG A 283 -15.63 -16.31 23.70
C ARG A 283 -15.36 -14.85 24.06
N PHE A 284 -16.28 -13.95 23.78
CA PHE A 284 -16.14 -12.54 24.17
C PHE A 284 -16.19 -12.39 25.70
N LEU A 285 -15.40 -11.44 26.23
CA LEU A 285 -15.30 -11.20 27.66
C LEU A 285 -16.55 -10.50 28.19
N ARG A 286 -17.01 -10.92 29.37
CA ARG A 286 -18.15 -10.37 30.11
C ARG A 286 -17.66 -9.54 31.29
N ALA A 287 -18.58 -8.80 31.90
CA ALA A 287 -18.28 -7.91 33.03
C ALA A 287 -17.53 -8.61 34.17
N GLU A 288 -17.91 -9.85 34.53
CA GLU A 288 -17.20 -10.63 35.55
C GLU A 288 -15.78 -11.04 35.14
N ASP A 289 -15.52 -11.26 33.84
CA ASP A 289 -14.20 -11.66 33.37
C ASP A 289 -13.20 -10.53 33.66
N TYR A 290 -13.55 -9.28 33.38
CA TYR A 290 -12.67 -8.12 33.56
C TYR A 290 -12.14 -7.96 35.00
N GLN A 291 -12.86 -8.42 36.02
CA GLN A 291 -12.37 -8.41 37.40
C GLN A 291 -11.17 -9.36 37.60
N ALA A 292 -11.19 -10.53 36.95
CA ALA A 292 -10.06 -11.44 36.97
C ALA A 292 -8.85 -10.88 36.21
N PHE A 293 -9.09 -10.09 35.15
CA PHE A 293 -8.04 -9.42 34.39
C PHE A 293 -7.31 -8.35 35.19
N GLU A 294 -8.02 -7.60 36.04
CA GLU A 294 -7.35 -6.62 36.90
C GLU A 294 -6.33 -7.27 37.82
N ALA A 295 -6.50 -8.52 38.22
CA ALA A 295 -5.55 -9.24 39.05
C ALA A 295 -4.30 -9.74 38.29
N ASP A 296 -4.32 -9.80 36.95
CA ASP A 296 -3.20 -10.28 36.13
C ASP A 296 -2.25 -9.12 35.75
N PRO A 297 -1.00 -9.08 36.27
CA PRO A 297 -0.05 -8.01 35.97
C PRO A 297 0.36 -7.96 34.50
N THR A 298 0.31 -9.09 33.80
CA THR A 298 0.66 -9.22 32.38
C THR A 298 -0.36 -8.50 31.51
N LEU A 299 -1.64 -8.76 31.78
CA LEU A 299 -2.76 -8.19 31.04
C LEU A 299 -2.92 -6.70 31.36
N ARG A 300 -2.64 -6.32 32.62
CA ARG A 300 -2.56 -4.91 33.04
C ARG A 300 -1.49 -4.14 32.26
N SER A 301 -0.29 -4.72 32.13
CA SER A 301 0.80 -4.12 31.35
C SER A 301 0.44 -3.99 29.86
N ALA A 302 -0.20 -5.01 29.28
CA ALA A 302 -0.66 -4.96 27.89
C ALA A 302 -1.73 -3.85 27.67
N ALA A 303 -2.68 -3.72 28.61
CA ALA A 303 -3.67 -2.65 28.57
C ALA A 303 -3.02 -1.26 28.61
N GLN A 304 -2.04 -1.05 29.49
CA GLN A 304 -1.26 0.20 29.56
C GLN A 304 -0.44 0.48 28.28
N GLN A 305 -0.08 -0.55 27.52
CA GLN A 305 0.55 -0.44 26.20
C GLN A 305 -0.47 -0.20 25.06
N GLY A 306 -1.76 -0.06 25.39
CA GLY A 306 -2.82 0.23 24.43
C GLY A 306 -3.56 -0.99 23.88
N TRP A 307 -3.46 -2.16 24.52
CA TRP A 307 -4.16 -3.39 24.11
C TRP A 307 -5.30 -3.73 25.06
N TYR A 308 -6.53 -3.40 24.67
CA TYR A 308 -7.73 -3.64 25.47
C TYR A 308 -8.26 -5.08 25.26
N PRO A 309 -8.44 -5.90 26.32
CA PRO A 309 -8.85 -7.28 26.18
C PRO A 309 -10.34 -7.39 25.77
N ILE A 310 -10.63 -8.23 24.77
CA ILE A 310 -11.98 -8.35 24.19
C ILE A 310 -12.55 -9.77 24.19
N ALA A 311 -11.70 -10.80 24.12
CA ALA A 311 -12.15 -12.19 24.08
C ALA A 311 -11.12 -13.15 24.67
N GLN A 312 -11.60 -14.27 25.20
CA GLN A 312 -10.78 -15.41 25.59
C GLN A 312 -10.67 -16.39 24.42
N LEU A 313 -9.45 -16.84 24.14
CA LEU A 313 -9.15 -17.86 23.15
C LEU A 313 -8.65 -19.12 23.86
N THR A 314 -9.32 -20.24 23.60
CA THR A 314 -8.96 -21.56 24.13
C THR A 314 -8.63 -22.51 23.00
N GLY A 315 -7.72 -23.45 23.26
CA GLY A 315 -7.31 -24.45 22.27
C GLY A 315 -8.46 -25.30 21.74
N SER A 316 -8.29 -25.82 20.53
CA SER A 316 -9.25 -26.71 19.87
C SER A 316 -8.72 -28.14 19.81
N ALA A 317 -9.60 -29.11 20.03
CA ALA A 317 -9.28 -30.53 19.90
C ALA A 317 -9.17 -30.99 18.43
N LEU A 318 -9.79 -30.28 17.47
CA LEU A 318 -9.81 -30.66 16.05
C LEU A 318 -8.62 -30.09 15.28
N THR A 319 -8.08 -28.94 15.69
CA THR A 319 -6.92 -28.29 15.05
C THR A 319 -5.59 -28.66 15.72
N GLY A 320 -5.63 -29.29 16.91
CA GLY A 320 -4.44 -29.53 17.72
C GLY A 320 -3.83 -28.26 18.32
N ALA A 321 -4.51 -27.11 18.17
CA ALA A 321 -4.05 -25.83 18.69
C ALA A 321 -4.06 -25.83 20.22
N SER A 322 -2.90 -25.65 20.83
CA SER A 322 -2.71 -25.51 22.29
C SER A 322 -2.89 -24.07 22.79
N SER A 323 -3.33 -23.16 21.91
CA SER A 323 -3.41 -21.72 22.16
C SER A 323 -4.40 -21.39 23.27
N GLN A 324 -3.88 -21.16 24.47
CA GLN A 324 -4.55 -20.39 25.51
C GLN A 324 -4.05 -18.94 25.44
N GLY A 325 -4.96 -17.98 25.43
CA GLY A 325 -4.61 -16.57 25.41
C GLY A 325 -5.82 -15.66 25.42
N VAL A 326 -5.54 -14.35 25.43
CA VAL A 326 -6.57 -13.31 25.36
C VAL A 326 -6.39 -12.59 24.04
N LEU A 327 -7.47 -12.47 23.29
CA LEU A 327 -7.53 -11.58 22.13
C LEU A 327 -7.77 -10.16 22.65
N ALA A 328 -6.90 -9.24 22.24
CA ALA A 328 -6.97 -7.83 22.59
C ALA A 328 -7.05 -6.95 21.35
N LEU A 329 -7.72 -5.81 21.50
CA LEU A 329 -7.92 -4.78 20.51
C LEU A 329 -7.00 -3.60 20.81
N ALA A 330 -6.27 -3.13 19.81
CA ALA A 330 -5.46 -1.93 19.92
C ALA A 330 -6.31 -0.69 20.22
N SER A 331 -5.67 0.35 20.75
CA SER A 331 -6.30 1.65 21.00
C SER A 331 -6.80 2.34 19.72
N ASP A 332 -6.29 1.97 18.54
CA ASP A 332 -6.81 2.39 17.24
C ASP A 332 -8.18 1.79 16.89
N GLY A 333 -8.64 0.80 17.67
CA GLY A 333 -9.94 0.17 17.51
C GLY A 333 -10.05 -0.82 16.35
N ASP A 334 -8.94 -1.16 15.69
CA ASP A 334 -8.94 -2.01 14.49
C ASP A 334 -8.02 -3.23 14.62
N ARG A 335 -6.81 -3.06 15.14
CA ARG A 335 -5.82 -4.14 15.16
C ARG A 335 -6.06 -5.13 16.29
N LEU A 336 -5.93 -6.41 15.98
CA LEU A 336 -6.05 -7.49 16.95
C LEU A 336 -4.69 -8.09 17.29
N ALA A 337 -4.48 -8.40 18.55
CA ALA A 337 -3.31 -9.12 19.03
C ALA A 337 -3.70 -10.25 20.00
N LEU A 338 -2.88 -11.29 20.04
CA LEU A 338 -2.95 -12.34 21.05
C LEU A 338 -1.99 -12.02 22.18
N LEU A 339 -2.55 -11.89 23.38
CA LEU A 339 -1.82 -11.81 24.63
C LEU A 339 -1.59 -13.25 25.12
N ARG A 340 -0.34 -13.69 25.01
CA ARG A 340 0.07 -15.03 25.43
C ARG A 340 0.43 -15.05 26.92
N PRO A 341 0.37 -16.23 27.57
CA PRO A 341 1.03 -16.43 28.86
C PRO A 341 2.48 -15.96 28.78
N GLN A 342 3.00 -15.34 29.85
CA GLN A 342 4.33 -14.69 29.92
C GLN A 342 4.46 -13.30 29.27
N GLY A 343 3.37 -12.71 28.78
CA GLY A 343 3.34 -11.29 28.37
C GLY A 343 3.84 -10.99 26.97
N ARG A 344 3.97 -12.02 26.13
CA ARG A 344 4.23 -11.84 24.71
C ARG A 344 2.94 -11.38 24.01
N ILE A 345 3.06 -10.29 23.25
CA ILE A 345 1.99 -9.73 22.42
C ILE A 345 2.32 -10.05 20.97
N GLU A 346 1.39 -10.66 20.26
CA GLU A 346 1.57 -11.04 18.85
C GLU A 346 0.42 -10.51 18.00
N GLU A 347 0.69 -9.86 16.87
CA GLU A 347 -0.40 -9.51 15.96
C GLU A 347 -1.15 -10.77 15.52
N ALA A 348 -2.49 -10.69 15.62
CA ALA A 348 -3.35 -11.83 15.34
C ALA A 348 -3.55 -12.02 13.83
N GLY A 349 -3.41 -10.98 13.01
CA GLY A 349 -3.65 -11.02 11.57
C GLY A 349 -4.96 -10.37 11.11
N PRO A 350 -6.15 -10.84 11.52
CA PRO A 350 -7.39 -10.18 11.13
C PRO A 350 -7.53 -8.83 11.82
N ARG A 351 -8.23 -7.91 11.17
CA ARG A 351 -8.77 -6.71 11.82
C ARG A 351 -10.06 -7.02 12.58
N PHE A 352 -10.48 -6.14 13.49
CA PHE A 352 -11.65 -6.39 14.32
C PHE A 352 -12.93 -6.54 13.51
N GLY A 353 -13.16 -5.64 12.54
CA GLY A 353 -14.30 -5.75 11.62
C GLY A 353 -14.27 -7.02 10.77
N GLU A 354 -13.08 -7.44 10.31
CA GLU A 354 -12.89 -8.66 9.53
C GLU A 354 -13.20 -9.92 10.35
N LEU A 355 -12.83 -9.95 11.63
CA LEU A 355 -13.21 -11.03 12.55
C LEU A 355 -14.74 -11.09 12.69
N LEU A 356 -15.41 -9.95 12.93
CA LEU A 356 -16.86 -9.92 13.06
C LEU A 356 -17.57 -10.38 11.78
N GLN A 357 -17.11 -9.94 10.61
CA GLN A 357 -17.62 -10.40 9.32
C GLN A 357 -17.41 -11.91 9.14
N TYR A 358 -16.23 -12.43 9.49
CA TYR A 358 -15.95 -13.87 9.45
C TYR A 358 -16.92 -14.65 10.34
N LEU A 359 -17.16 -14.19 11.57
CA LEU A 359 -18.10 -14.82 12.50
C LEU A 359 -19.55 -14.75 12.00
N ALA A 360 -19.94 -13.64 11.37
CA ALA A 360 -21.29 -13.44 10.83
C ALA A 360 -21.60 -14.36 9.65
N LEU A 361 -20.59 -14.74 8.87
CA LEU A 361 -20.75 -15.70 7.76
C LEU A 361 -21.03 -17.13 8.27
N GLY A 362 -20.67 -17.46 9.51
CA GLY A 362 -21.03 -18.71 10.20
C GLY A 362 -20.61 -19.99 9.46
N TRP A 363 -21.06 -21.17 9.89
CA TRP A 363 -20.88 -22.47 9.18
C TRP A 363 -22.19 -23.04 8.59
N SER A 364 -23.20 -22.21 8.37
CA SER A 364 -24.44 -22.64 7.72
C SER A 364 -24.26 -22.85 6.20
N LYS A 365 -25.33 -23.18 5.48
CA LYS A 365 -25.29 -23.23 4.00
C LYS A 365 -24.82 -21.87 3.46
N ARG A 366 -23.59 -21.84 2.96
CA ARG A 366 -22.98 -20.68 2.31
C ARG A 366 -23.19 -20.78 0.81
N ASN A 367 -23.27 -19.63 0.16
CA ASN A 367 -23.14 -19.55 -1.30
C ASN A 367 -21.67 -19.35 -1.70
N ASP A 368 -21.37 -19.52 -2.99
CA ASP A 368 -19.99 -19.46 -3.50
C ASP A 368 -19.31 -18.10 -3.20
N ALA A 369 -20.05 -16.99 -3.27
CA ALA A 369 -19.51 -15.66 -2.96
C ALA A 369 -19.15 -15.48 -1.46
N GLU A 370 -19.89 -16.14 -0.57
CA GLU A 370 -19.59 -16.16 0.86
C GLU A 370 -18.34 -17.01 1.16
N GLU A 371 -18.14 -18.12 0.46
CA GLU A 371 -16.92 -18.93 0.56
C GLU A 371 -15.70 -18.17 0.00
N ASP A 372 -15.83 -17.47 -1.13
CA ASP A 372 -14.78 -16.62 -1.68
C ASP A 372 -14.40 -15.49 -0.71
N LEU A 373 -15.39 -14.87 -0.07
CA LEU A 373 -15.16 -13.82 0.93
C LEU A 373 -14.44 -14.37 2.17
N ILE A 374 -14.78 -15.57 2.63
CA ILE A 374 -14.04 -16.25 3.70
C ILE A 374 -12.59 -16.50 3.27
N GLY A 375 -12.38 -17.02 2.06
CA GLY A 375 -11.05 -17.22 1.49
C GLY A 375 -10.22 -15.92 1.48
N ALA A 376 -10.82 -14.81 1.08
CA ALA A 376 -10.19 -13.49 1.07
C ALA A 376 -9.85 -13.00 2.48
N LEU A 377 -10.77 -13.13 3.45
CA LEU A 377 -10.53 -12.77 4.86
C LEU A 377 -9.36 -13.57 5.45
N MET A 378 -9.34 -14.89 5.22
CA MET A 378 -8.29 -15.78 5.70
C MET A 378 -6.93 -15.46 5.07
N LEU A 379 -6.89 -15.29 3.74
CA LEU A 379 -5.66 -14.95 3.03
C LEU A 379 -5.08 -13.61 3.52
N ARG A 380 -5.91 -12.58 3.67
CA ARG A 380 -5.47 -11.27 4.17
C ARG A 380 -4.95 -11.35 5.60
N ALA A 381 -5.66 -12.04 6.49
CA ALA A 381 -5.21 -12.24 7.86
C ALA A 381 -3.86 -12.97 7.91
N ARG A 382 -3.68 -14.00 7.09
CA ARG A 382 -2.41 -14.75 6.96
C ARG A 382 -1.27 -13.88 6.45
N LEU A 383 -1.49 -13.12 5.36
CA LEU A 383 -0.46 -12.23 4.81
C LEU A 383 0.01 -11.19 5.83
N ARG A 384 -0.89 -10.66 6.68
CA ARG A 384 -0.50 -9.73 7.75
C ARG A 384 0.38 -10.41 8.80
N VAL A 385 0.07 -11.65 9.16
CA VAL A 385 0.89 -12.43 10.11
C VAL A 385 2.27 -12.77 9.56
N GLU A 386 2.38 -13.03 8.26
CA GLU A 386 3.65 -13.38 7.61
C GLU A 386 4.53 -12.15 7.32
N THR A 387 3.98 -10.95 7.39
CA THR A 387 4.69 -9.68 7.13
C THR A 387 5.11 -8.91 8.39
N THR A 388 4.57 -9.28 9.57
CA THR A 388 5.01 -8.84 10.91
C THR A 388 5.91 -9.86 11.57
#